data_AF-E1Z222-F1
#
_entry.id   AF-E1Z222-F1
#
_cell.length_a   1.000
_cell.length_b   1.000
_cell.length_c   1.000
_cell.angle_alpha   90.00
_cell.angle_beta   90.00
_cell.angle_gamma   90.00
#
_symmetry.space_group_name_H-M   'P 1'
#
loop_
_entity.id
_entity.type
_entity.pdbx_description
1 polymer ?
#
loop_
_entity_poly.entity_id
_entity_poly.type
_entity_poly.pdbx_seq_one_letter_code
_entity_poly.pdbx_strand_id
1 'polypeptide(L)'
;MVQNMVATAELLVPYDRSAVNLGLILWGAIRNIPRKDRVQLVSRLNSGDIMRLWKVAGQRYSAPKEQVVAAIGPDYSLWKDLPAAASDISHFRGKAALPTHVLGVSSFSKAFFLQPGSEQLYGRVLLGKGPLGDLLYPLYFKATVGPCVVPTTQELCDMRLDYLPPQQLGLARDDLPRSMWPTPRPHLPPFHEGFTDYLRAVAPGVYVGLGYRTASTEPNDPLYFLMVHQRIESLL
;
A
#
# COMPACT_ATOMS: atom_id res chain seq x y z
N MET A 1 -16.89 -15.53 5.03
CA MET A 1 -16.03 -15.79 6.21
C MET A 1 -15.14 -14.59 6.54
N VAL A 2 -14.26 -14.12 5.65
CA VAL A 2 -13.38 -12.95 5.93
C VAL A 2 -14.13 -11.62 6.14
N GLN A 3 -15.16 -11.32 5.33
CA GLN A 3 -16.02 -10.14 5.55
C GLN A 3 -16.68 -10.17 6.93
N ASN A 4 -17.21 -11.33 7.34
CA ASN A 4 -17.78 -11.50 8.69
C ASN A 4 -16.69 -11.34 9.76
N MET A 5 -15.50 -11.91 9.58
CA MET A 5 -14.40 -11.75 10.55
C MET A 5 -13.95 -10.28 10.70
N VAL A 6 -13.89 -9.50 9.62
CA VAL A 6 -13.57 -8.05 9.71
C VAL A 6 -14.70 -7.28 10.37
N ALA A 7 -15.97 -7.61 10.07
CA ALA A 7 -17.13 -6.95 10.63
C ALA A 7 -17.41 -7.32 12.10
N THR A 8 -17.03 -8.53 12.54
CA THR A 8 -17.29 -9.05 13.90
C THR A 8 -16.03 -9.16 14.75
N ALA A 9 -14.88 -8.65 14.29
CA ALA A 9 -13.61 -8.73 15.02
C ALA A 9 -13.73 -8.16 16.45
N GLU A 10 -14.52 -7.12 16.62
CA GLU A 10 -14.79 -6.47 17.92
C GLU A 10 -15.73 -7.26 18.84
N LEU A 11 -16.51 -8.19 18.27
CA LEU A 11 -17.47 -9.04 19.00
C LEU A 11 -16.87 -10.35 19.51
N LEU A 12 -15.70 -10.74 18.99
CA LEU A 12 -14.93 -11.86 19.50
C LEU A 12 -14.12 -11.37 20.71
N VAL A 13 -14.77 -11.21 21.86
CA VAL A 13 -14.11 -10.85 23.12
C VAL A 13 -13.64 -12.14 23.80
N PRO A 14 -12.33 -12.44 23.84
CA PRO A 14 -11.81 -13.52 24.64
C PRO A 14 -11.76 -13.10 26.11
N TYR A 15 -11.82 -14.08 27.01
CA TYR A 15 -11.77 -13.89 28.47
C TYR A 15 -10.53 -13.10 28.94
N ASP A 16 -9.45 -13.13 28.15
CA ASP A 16 -8.29 -12.25 28.30
C ASP A 16 -8.07 -11.43 27.02
N ARG A 17 -8.33 -10.13 27.09
CA ARG A 17 -8.13 -9.19 25.97
C ARG A 17 -6.66 -8.95 25.64
N SER A 18 -5.74 -9.26 26.56
CA SER A 18 -4.29 -9.19 26.31
C SER A 18 -3.78 -10.42 25.55
N ALA A 19 -4.53 -11.53 25.55
CA ALA A 19 -4.16 -12.77 24.88
C ALA A 19 -4.50 -12.80 23.38
N VAL A 20 -5.32 -11.86 22.88
CA VAL A 20 -5.80 -11.90 21.49
C VAL A 20 -5.46 -10.63 20.72
N ASN A 21 -4.52 -10.78 19.79
CA ASN A 21 -4.17 -9.75 18.83
C ASN A 21 -4.97 -9.95 17.54
N LEU A 22 -5.99 -9.11 17.30
CA LEU A 22 -6.84 -9.23 16.12
C LEU A 22 -6.05 -8.99 14.82
N GLY A 23 -5.01 -8.16 14.87
CA GLY A 23 -4.08 -7.96 13.76
C GLY A 23 -3.40 -9.26 13.31
N LEU A 24 -2.93 -10.07 14.28
CA LEU A 24 -2.33 -11.38 14.00
C LEU A 24 -3.35 -12.42 13.52
N ILE A 25 -4.56 -12.41 14.07
CA ILE A 25 -5.65 -13.30 13.60
C ILE A 25 -6.02 -12.98 12.16
N LEU A 26 -6.23 -11.69 11.84
CA LEU A 26 -6.54 -11.27 10.47
C LEU A 26 -5.39 -11.59 9.52
N TRP A 27 -4.14 -11.44 9.97
CA TRP A 27 -2.98 -11.87 9.19
C TRP A 27 -3.08 -13.33 8.77
N GLY A 28 -3.29 -14.22 9.75
CA GLY A 28 -3.45 -15.65 9.48
C GLY A 28 -4.63 -15.95 8.53
N ALA A 29 -5.77 -15.30 8.76
CA ALA A 29 -6.97 -15.48 7.93
C ALA A 29 -6.76 -15.05 6.47
N ILE A 30 -6.14 -13.90 6.23
CA ILE A 30 -5.86 -13.41 4.87
C ILE A 30 -4.74 -14.22 4.22
N ARG A 31 -3.71 -14.63 4.97
CA ARG A 31 -2.64 -15.51 4.48
C ARG A 31 -3.20 -16.84 3.97
N ASN A 32 -4.21 -17.40 4.61
CA ASN A 32 -4.83 -18.67 4.22
C ASN A 32 -5.68 -18.57 2.93
N ILE A 33 -5.99 -17.36 2.45
CA ILE A 33 -6.57 -17.17 1.12
C ILE A 33 -5.47 -17.48 0.08
N PRO A 34 -5.72 -18.34 -0.91
CA PRO A 34 -4.76 -18.60 -1.99
C PRO A 34 -4.32 -17.31 -2.66
N ARG A 35 -3.02 -17.19 -2.99
CA ARG A 35 -2.42 -15.94 -3.53
C ARG A 35 -3.21 -15.37 -4.72
N LYS A 36 -3.62 -16.24 -5.65
CA LYS A 36 -4.42 -15.87 -6.84
C LYS A 36 -5.79 -15.26 -6.52
N ASP A 37 -6.37 -15.60 -5.37
CA ASP A 37 -7.72 -15.19 -4.98
C ASP A 37 -7.70 -13.93 -4.10
N ARG A 38 -6.54 -13.55 -3.55
CA ARG A 38 -6.42 -12.35 -2.69
C ARG A 38 -6.85 -11.07 -3.40
N VAL A 39 -6.67 -10.97 -4.72
CA VAL A 39 -7.10 -9.78 -5.49
C VAL A 39 -8.61 -9.52 -5.37
N GLN A 40 -9.42 -10.55 -5.08
CA GLN A 40 -10.85 -10.40 -4.85
C GLN A 40 -11.16 -9.60 -3.58
N LEU A 41 -10.22 -9.43 -2.65
CA LEU A 41 -10.40 -8.55 -1.49
C LEU A 41 -10.68 -7.11 -1.90
N VAL A 42 -10.12 -6.66 -3.04
CA VAL A 42 -10.37 -5.32 -3.61
C VAL A 42 -11.86 -5.11 -3.88
N SER A 43 -12.59 -6.10 -4.41
CA SER A 43 -14.02 -5.97 -4.65
C SER A 43 -14.86 -6.27 -3.42
N ARG A 44 -14.41 -7.17 -2.53
CA ARG A 44 -15.17 -7.62 -1.36
C ARG A 44 -15.17 -6.64 -0.19
N LEU A 45 -14.08 -5.93 0.08
CA LEU A 45 -14.03 -5.02 1.23
C LEU A 45 -14.70 -3.68 0.90
N ASN A 46 -15.61 -3.22 1.77
CA ASN A 46 -16.21 -1.89 1.66
C ASN A 46 -15.33 -0.82 2.32
N SER A 47 -15.76 0.44 2.28
CA SER A 47 -15.04 1.58 2.86
C SER A 47 -14.73 1.40 4.36
N GLY A 48 -15.74 1.01 5.14
CA GLY A 48 -15.61 0.79 6.57
C GLY A 48 -14.69 -0.39 6.90
N ASP A 49 -14.70 -1.44 6.08
CA ASP A 49 -13.79 -2.57 6.24
C ASP A 49 -12.32 -2.17 6.03
N ILE A 50 -12.03 -1.35 5.03
CA ILE A 50 -10.67 -0.85 4.75
C ILE A 50 -10.18 0.04 5.91
N MET A 51 -11.03 0.94 6.40
CA MET A 51 -10.70 1.81 7.54
C MET A 51 -10.46 1.00 8.83
N ARG A 52 -11.30 0.00 9.10
CA ARG A 52 -11.11 -0.92 10.24
C ARG A 52 -9.85 -1.76 10.08
N LEU A 53 -9.57 -2.22 8.87
CA LEU A 53 -8.37 -3.01 8.58
C LEU A 53 -7.09 -2.24 8.92
N TRP A 54 -7.04 -0.93 8.64
CA TRP A 54 -5.92 -0.09 9.09
C TRP A 54 -5.74 -0.15 10.61
N LYS A 55 -6.82 0.12 11.36
CA LYS A 55 -6.80 0.12 12.83
C LYS A 55 -6.38 -1.23 13.40
N VAL A 56 -6.98 -2.32 12.91
CA VAL A 56 -6.71 -3.68 13.41
C VAL A 56 -5.30 -4.13 13.05
N ALA A 57 -4.80 -3.82 11.85
CA ALA A 57 -3.44 -4.13 11.44
C ALA A 57 -2.39 -3.50 12.36
N GLY A 58 -2.68 -2.29 12.88
CA GLY A 58 -1.81 -1.59 13.83
C GLY A 58 -1.59 -2.34 15.14
N GLN A 59 -2.52 -3.20 15.57
CA GLN A 59 -2.36 -3.97 16.81
C GLN A 59 -1.15 -4.90 16.78
N ARG A 60 -0.74 -5.34 15.58
CA ARG A 60 0.41 -6.24 15.39
C ARG A 60 1.71 -5.69 15.98
N TYR A 61 1.87 -4.36 16.00
CA TYR A 61 3.10 -3.73 16.48
C TYR A 61 3.26 -3.75 18.00
N SER A 62 2.18 -4.01 18.74
CA SER A 62 2.20 -4.16 20.20
C SER A 62 2.19 -5.62 20.65
N ALA A 63 2.15 -6.58 19.72
CA ALA A 63 2.16 -8.01 20.05
C ALA A 63 3.56 -8.46 20.52
N PRO A 64 3.64 -9.43 21.44
CA PRO A 64 4.90 -10.09 21.77
C PRO A 64 5.56 -10.68 20.52
N LYS A 65 6.89 -10.55 20.42
CA LYS A 65 7.68 -11.00 19.25
C LYS A 65 7.41 -12.46 18.88
N GLU A 66 7.26 -13.34 19.87
CA GLU A 66 6.97 -14.76 19.67
C GLU A 66 5.62 -14.99 18.97
N GLN A 67 4.58 -14.26 19.38
CA GLN A 67 3.27 -14.33 18.71
C GLN A 67 3.34 -13.81 17.28
N VAL A 68 4.09 -12.74 17.06
CA VAL A 68 4.31 -12.18 15.71
C VAL A 68 5.00 -13.21 14.81
N VAL A 69 6.07 -13.86 15.29
CA VAL A 69 6.79 -14.89 14.53
C VAL A 69 5.89 -16.08 14.23
N ALA A 70 5.11 -16.56 15.21
CA ALA A 70 4.18 -17.68 15.02
C ALA A 70 3.08 -17.37 13.99
N ALA A 71 2.53 -16.14 14.03
CA ALA A 71 1.44 -15.73 13.13
C ALA A 71 1.94 -15.37 11.72
N ILE A 72 3.03 -14.62 11.61
CA ILE A 72 3.57 -14.17 10.31
C ILE A 72 4.30 -15.31 9.59
N GLY A 73 5.06 -16.11 10.34
CA GLY A 73 6.02 -17.07 9.82
C GLY A 73 7.44 -16.46 9.75
N PRO A 74 8.49 -17.26 9.98
CA PRO A 74 9.87 -16.75 10.09
C PRO A 74 10.41 -16.17 8.77
N ASP A 75 9.88 -16.61 7.63
CA ASP A 75 10.46 -16.30 6.32
C ASP A 75 9.79 -15.11 5.62
N TYR A 76 8.78 -14.49 6.22
CA TYR A 76 8.11 -13.38 5.54
C TYR A 76 8.97 -12.12 5.56
N SER A 77 9.18 -11.55 4.38
CA SER A 77 9.79 -10.24 4.19
C SER A 77 8.94 -9.48 3.18
N LEU A 78 8.75 -8.18 3.41
CA LEU A 78 8.04 -7.28 2.49
C LEU A 78 8.66 -7.31 1.10
N TRP A 79 9.98 -7.52 1.01
CA TRP A 79 10.72 -7.62 -0.24
C TRP A 79 10.26 -8.79 -1.13
N LYS A 80 9.58 -9.82 -0.57
CA LYS A 80 9.01 -10.92 -1.36
C LYS A 80 7.81 -10.50 -2.23
N ASP A 81 7.21 -9.36 -1.92
CA ASP A 81 6.09 -8.78 -2.69
C ASP A 81 6.55 -7.69 -3.66
N LEU A 82 7.84 -7.32 -3.63
CA LEU A 82 8.45 -6.23 -4.36
C LEU A 82 9.37 -6.78 -5.47
N PRO A 83 9.76 -5.97 -6.46
CA PRO A 83 10.66 -6.41 -7.53
C PRO A 83 12.00 -6.87 -6.94
N ALA A 84 12.49 -8.02 -7.40
CA ALA A 84 13.75 -8.58 -6.97
C ALA A 84 14.94 -8.05 -7.78
N ALA A 85 14.69 -7.57 -9.00
CA ALA A 85 15.68 -7.00 -9.90
C ALA A 85 15.13 -5.77 -10.64
N ALA A 86 16.03 -4.96 -11.21
CA ALA A 86 15.66 -3.79 -12.03
C ALA A 86 14.87 -4.16 -13.30
N SER A 87 14.97 -5.42 -13.73
CA SER A 87 14.16 -5.97 -14.83
C SER A 87 12.75 -6.39 -14.41
N ASP A 88 12.40 -6.32 -13.13
CA ASP A 88 11.10 -6.75 -12.63
C ASP A 88 10.19 -5.57 -12.29
N ILE A 89 8.90 -5.76 -12.55
CA ILE A 89 7.84 -4.84 -12.11
C ILE A 89 6.82 -5.60 -11.26
N SER A 90 6.67 -5.20 -10.00
CA SER A 90 5.58 -5.69 -9.15
C SER A 90 4.33 -4.83 -9.32
N HIS A 91 3.23 -5.45 -9.72
CA HIS A 91 1.95 -4.79 -9.94
C HIS A 91 0.99 -5.05 -8.80
N PHE A 92 0.41 -3.97 -8.27
CA PHE A 92 -0.60 -4.00 -7.22
C PHE A 92 -1.89 -3.37 -7.71
N ARG A 93 -3.01 -4.01 -7.40
CA ARG A 93 -4.35 -3.44 -7.59
C ARG A 93 -4.82 -2.84 -6.28
N GLY A 94 -5.39 -1.64 -6.34
CA GLY A 94 -5.85 -0.91 -5.17
C GLY A 94 -7.29 -0.44 -5.24
N LYS A 95 -7.86 -0.21 -4.06
CA LYS A 95 -9.18 0.43 -3.87
C LYS A 95 -9.10 1.45 -2.74
N ALA A 96 -9.51 2.68 -3.03
CA ALA A 96 -9.72 3.70 -2.02
C ALA A 96 -10.99 3.41 -1.22
N ALA A 97 -10.95 3.63 0.09
CA ALA A 97 -12.09 3.43 0.98
C ALA A 97 -13.24 4.37 0.59
N LEU A 98 -12.96 5.67 0.48
CA LEU A 98 -13.90 6.64 -0.03
C LEU A 98 -13.44 7.07 -1.44
N PRO A 99 -14.37 7.33 -2.38
CA PRO A 99 -14.02 7.96 -3.63
C PRO A 99 -13.26 9.26 -3.32
N THR A 100 -12.11 9.46 -3.95
CA THR A 100 -11.43 10.76 -3.84
C THR A 100 -12.37 11.83 -4.38
N HIS A 101 -12.77 12.79 -3.53
CA HIS A 101 -13.76 13.83 -3.84
C HIS A 101 -13.47 14.59 -5.15
N VAL A 102 -12.22 14.58 -5.61
CA VAL A 102 -11.73 15.36 -6.75
C VAL A 102 -11.72 14.57 -8.07
N LEU A 103 -11.61 13.23 -8.06
CA LEU A 103 -11.42 12.44 -9.30
C LEU A 103 -12.45 11.33 -9.50
N GLY A 104 -13.28 11.03 -8.50
CA GLY A 104 -14.26 9.93 -8.54
C GLY A 104 -13.63 8.55 -8.68
N VAL A 105 -12.32 8.42 -8.46
CA VAL A 105 -11.57 7.18 -8.63
C VAL A 105 -11.59 6.41 -7.32
N SER A 106 -12.28 5.27 -7.31
CA SER A 106 -12.27 4.32 -6.21
C SER A 106 -11.27 3.18 -6.42
N SER A 107 -10.72 3.01 -7.62
CA SER A 107 -9.81 1.91 -7.97
C SER A 107 -8.60 2.43 -8.73
N PHE A 108 -7.43 1.91 -8.40
CA PHE A 108 -6.17 2.30 -9.01
C PHE A 108 -5.24 1.09 -9.08
N SER A 109 -4.11 1.23 -9.74
CA SER A 109 -2.99 0.29 -9.62
C SER A 109 -1.72 1.04 -9.24
N LYS A 110 -0.79 0.35 -8.60
CA LYS A 110 0.58 0.84 -8.41
C LYS A 110 1.55 -0.19 -8.98
N ALA A 111 2.55 0.28 -9.70
CA ALA A 111 3.66 -0.54 -10.17
C ALA A 111 4.93 -0.14 -9.40
N PHE A 112 5.67 -1.12 -8.89
CA PHE A 112 6.95 -0.92 -8.22
C PHE A 112 8.08 -1.45 -9.08
N PHE A 113 9.20 -0.75 -9.12
CA PHE A 113 10.40 -1.10 -9.88
C PHE A 113 11.65 -0.63 -9.12
N LEU A 114 12.79 -1.27 -9.36
CA LEU A 114 14.08 -0.81 -8.86
C LEU A 114 14.73 0.10 -9.89
N GLN A 115 15.28 1.24 -9.45
CA GLN A 115 16.10 2.08 -10.31
C GLN A 115 17.39 1.32 -10.70
N PRO A 116 17.72 1.21 -11.99
CA PRO A 116 19.00 0.63 -12.43
C PRO A 116 20.20 1.32 -11.76
N GLY A 117 21.17 0.53 -11.28
CA GLY A 117 22.42 1.02 -10.69
C GLY A 117 22.33 1.43 -9.21
N SER A 118 21.26 2.11 -8.77
CA SER A 118 21.08 2.47 -7.35
C SER A 118 20.30 1.44 -6.54
N GLU A 119 19.53 0.58 -7.23
CA GLU A 119 18.60 -0.39 -6.63
C GLU A 119 17.59 0.21 -5.65
N GLN A 120 17.39 1.54 -5.72
CA GLN A 120 16.37 2.20 -4.92
C GLN A 120 14.99 1.84 -5.44
N LEU A 121 14.06 1.61 -4.52
CA LEU A 121 12.69 1.24 -4.85
C LEU A 121 11.86 2.47 -5.20
N TYR A 122 11.30 2.46 -6.39
CA TYR A 122 10.37 3.46 -6.87
C TYR A 122 9.06 2.81 -7.28
N GLY A 123 8.07 3.64 -7.56
CA GLY A 123 6.89 3.19 -8.24
C GLY A 123 6.11 4.31 -8.89
N ARG A 124 5.02 3.89 -9.54
CA ARG A 124 4.12 4.77 -10.26
C ARG A 124 2.67 4.36 -10.02
N VAL A 125 1.79 5.35 -9.89
CA VAL A 125 0.34 5.13 -9.88
C VAL A 125 -0.19 5.06 -11.31
N LEU A 126 -1.00 4.05 -11.57
CA LEU A 126 -1.76 3.87 -12.81
C LEU A 126 -3.24 4.05 -12.45
N LEU A 127 -3.86 5.13 -12.92
CA LEU A 127 -5.23 5.47 -12.57
C LEU A 127 -6.26 4.68 -13.38
N GLY A 128 -5.81 3.94 -14.40
CA GLY A 128 -6.68 3.06 -15.18
C GLY A 128 -7.68 3.84 -16.04
N LYS A 129 -7.44 5.13 -16.29
CA LYS A 129 -8.25 6.01 -17.15
C LYS A 129 -7.82 5.94 -18.63
N GLY A 130 -7.25 4.81 -19.04
CA GLY A 130 -6.64 4.62 -20.36
C GLY A 130 -5.30 5.35 -20.55
N PRO A 131 -4.66 5.20 -21.71
CA PRO A 131 -3.31 5.73 -21.97
C PRO A 131 -3.20 7.25 -21.76
N LEU A 132 -4.25 8.00 -22.12
CA LEU A 132 -4.31 9.45 -21.96
C LEU A 132 -4.41 9.87 -20.49
N GLY A 133 -5.24 9.19 -19.69
CA GLY A 133 -5.38 9.51 -18.27
C GLY A 133 -4.12 9.25 -17.46
N ASP A 134 -3.42 8.14 -17.75
CA ASP A 134 -2.14 7.82 -17.09
C ASP A 134 -1.00 8.73 -17.58
N LEU A 135 -1.12 9.34 -18.76
CA LEU A 135 -0.18 10.34 -19.27
C LEU A 135 -0.35 11.72 -18.62
N LEU A 136 -1.59 12.08 -18.26
CA LEU A 136 -1.91 13.37 -17.64
C LEU A 136 -1.44 13.47 -16.18
N TYR A 137 -1.33 12.33 -15.49
CA TYR A 137 -0.90 12.25 -14.09
C TYR A 137 0.24 11.24 -13.92
N PRO A 138 1.48 11.56 -14.36
CA PRO A 138 2.65 10.71 -14.13
C PRO A 138 3.07 10.79 -12.65
N LEU A 139 2.28 10.18 -11.78
CA LEU A 139 2.51 10.17 -10.33
C LEU A 139 3.52 9.08 -9.99
N TYR A 140 4.76 9.50 -9.78
CA TYR A 140 5.85 8.66 -9.29
C TYR A 140 6.07 8.87 -7.81
N PHE A 141 6.58 7.84 -7.14
CA PHE A 141 6.93 7.90 -5.73
C PHE A 141 8.23 7.13 -5.47
N LYS A 142 8.96 7.56 -4.44
CA LYS A 142 10.06 6.80 -3.85
C LYS A 142 9.53 5.98 -2.68
N ALA A 143 9.88 4.70 -2.61
CA ALA A 143 9.39 3.80 -1.58
C ALA A 143 10.51 3.49 -0.57
N THR A 144 10.20 3.66 0.71
CA THR A 144 11.07 3.27 1.83
C THR A 144 10.45 2.08 2.53
N VAL A 145 11.12 0.93 2.50
CA VAL A 145 10.67 -0.31 3.15
C VAL A 145 11.30 -0.43 4.53
N GLY A 146 10.49 -0.67 5.55
CA GLY A 146 10.94 -0.82 6.93
C GLY A 146 10.05 -0.05 7.92
N PRO A 147 10.29 -0.22 9.22
CA PRO A 147 9.51 0.43 10.26
C PRO A 147 9.48 1.96 10.06
N CYS A 148 8.29 2.52 9.99
CA CYS A 148 8.05 3.95 9.85
C CYS A 148 6.96 4.42 10.82
N VAL A 149 6.90 5.73 11.06
CA VAL A 149 5.87 6.38 11.88
C VAL A 149 5.09 7.35 11.02
N VAL A 150 3.76 7.31 11.12
CA VAL A 150 2.87 8.34 10.56
C VAL A 150 3.01 9.60 11.43
N PRO A 151 3.51 10.73 10.90
CA PRO A 151 3.82 11.92 11.70
C PRO A 151 2.62 12.46 12.49
N THR A 152 1.42 12.44 11.88
CA THR A 152 0.22 13.04 12.47
C THR A 152 -0.37 12.20 13.59
N THR A 153 -0.40 10.87 13.44
CA THR A 153 -1.07 9.96 14.38
C THR A 153 -0.11 9.18 15.29
N GLN A 154 1.20 9.27 15.04
CA GLN A 154 2.26 8.47 15.69
C GLN A 154 2.07 6.96 15.52
N GLU A 155 1.23 6.56 14.55
CA GLU A 155 0.97 5.18 14.23
C GLU A 155 2.13 4.53 13.47
N LEU A 156 2.46 3.28 13.79
CA LEU A 156 3.51 2.53 13.11
C LEU A 156 3.05 1.99 11.74
N CYS A 157 3.99 1.89 10.80
CA CYS A 157 3.82 1.35 9.45
C CYS A 157 5.03 0.54 9.00
N ASP A 158 4.87 -0.21 7.91
CA ASP A 158 5.89 -1.10 7.34
C ASP A 158 6.57 -0.51 6.10
N MET A 159 5.95 0.47 5.44
CA MET A 159 6.47 1.09 4.23
C MET A 159 5.89 2.50 4.04
N ARG A 160 6.70 3.41 3.50
CA ARG A 160 6.32 4.78 3.15
C ARG A 160 6.53 5.02 1.65
N LEU A 161 5.57 5.64 0.97
CA LEU A 161 5.68 6.07 -0.42
C LEU A 161 5.63 7.60 -0.47
N ASP A 162 6.74 8.21 -0.85
CA ASP A 162 6.89 9.66 -0.94
C ASP A 162 6.67 10.13 -2.38
N TYR A 163 5.61 10.89 -2.62
CA TYR A 163 5.30 11.47 -3.92
C TYR A 163 6.03 12.80 -4.04
N LEU A 164 7.19 12.74 -4.66
CA LEU A 164 8.12 13.85 -4.73
C LEU A 164 8.03 14.56 -6.09
N PRO A 165 8.31 15.87 -6.15
CA PRO A 165 8.45 16.55 -7.43
C PRO A 165 9.64 15.97 -8.22
N PRO A 166 9.66 16.10 -9.56
CA PRO A 166 10.68 15.48 -10.42
C PRO A 166 12.12 15.77 -10.01
N GLN A 167 12.40 16.99 -9.55
CA GLN A 167 13.74 17.44 -9.13
C GLN A 167 14.24 16.68 -7.89
N GLN A 168 13.33 16.17 -7.05
CA GLN A 168 13.65 15.41 -5.84
C GLN A 168 13.54 13.90 -6.05
N LEU A 169 12.77 13.44 -7.05
CA LEU A 169 12.66 12.01 -7.38
C LEU A 169 13.97 11.42 -7.91
N GLY A 170 14.76 12.22 -8.64
CA GLY A 170 16.03 11.74 -9.21
C GLY A 170 15.86 10.63 -10.27
N LEU A 171 14.69 10.55 -10.91
CA LEU A 171 14.38 9.61 -11.98
C LEU A 171 14.51 10.28 -13.35
N ALA A 172 15.47 9.83 -14.14
CA ALA A 172 15.60 10.12 -15.55
C ALA A 172 14.78 9.16 -16.41
N ARG A 173 14.77 9.39 -17.72
CA ARG A 173 14.05 8.55 -18.68
C ARG A 173 14.58 7.11 -18.71
N ASP A 174 15.90 6.96 -18.67
CA ASP A 174 16.58 5.66 -18.78
C ASP A 174 16.45 4.81 -17.50
N ASP A 175 16.04 5.44 -16.39
CA ASP A 175 15.70 4.73 -15.16
C ASP A 175 14.33 4.05 -15.22
N LEU A 176 13.48 4.43 -16.19
CA LEU A 176 12.12 3.92 -16.26
C LEU A 176 12.09 2.54 -16.92
N PRO A 177 11.38 1.56 -16.32
CA PRO A 177 11.38 0.18 -16.81
C PRO A 177 10.67 0.03 -18.17
N ARG A 178 9.93 1.05 -18.63
CA ARG A 178 9.23 1.02 -19.92
C ARG A 178 9.44 2.31 -20.68
N SER A 179 9.81 2.17 -21.95
CA SER A 179 9.91 3.30 -22.88
C SER A 179 8.60 4.07 -23.04
N MET A 180 7.43 3.44 -22.92
CA MET A 180 6.16 4.17 -23.04
C MET A 180 5.75 4.92 -21.77
N TRP A 181 6.45 4.77 -20.65
CA TRP A 181 6.11 5.46 -19.42
C TRP A 181 6.56 6.93 -19.46
N PRO A 182 5.67 7.93 -19.30
CA PRO A 182 6.08 9.33 -19.23
C PRO A 182 7.14 9.57 -18.18
N THR A 183 8.06 10.49 -18.46
CA THR A 183 8.97 11.01 -17.44
C THR A 183 8.19 11.66 -16.30
N PRO A 184 8.74 11.68 -15.06
CA PRO A 184 8.13 12.39 -13.95
C PRO A 184 7.90 13.87 -14.29
N ARG A 185 6.74 14.40 -13.90
CA ARG A 185 6.38 15.82 -14.06
C ARG A 185 5.82 16.39 -12.76
N PRO A 186 5.83 17.72 -12.57
CA PRO A 186 5.16 18.34 -11.43
C PRO A 186 3.71 17.86 -11.33
N HIS A 187 3.28 17.53 -10.12
CA HIS A 187 1.96 16.97 -9.91
C HIS A 187 0.88 18.02 -10.15
N LEU A 188 -0.17 17.63 -10.86
CA LEU A 188 -1.37 18.46 -11.03
C LEU A 188 -2.30 18.31 -9.81
N PRO A 189 -3.21 19.27 -9.56
CA PRO A 189 -4.26 19.11 -8.57
C PRO A 189 -5.02 17.78 -8.73
N PRO A 190 -5.33 17.07 -7.63
CA PRO A 190 -5.13 17.47 -6.23
C PRO A 190 -3.76 17.11 -5.62
N PHE A 191 -2.82 16.54 -6.37
CA PHE A 191 -1.57 16.00 -5.84
C PHE A 191 -0.41 17.01 -5.77
N HIS A 192 -0.64 18.24 -6.21
CA HIS A 192 0.36 19.31 -6.28
C HIS A 192 0.95 19.76 -4.94
N GLU A 193 0.25 19.54 -3.82
CA GLU A 193 0.68 19.96 -2.46
C GLU A 193 1.54 18.89 -1.75
N GLY A 194 2.09 17.94 -2.49
CA GLY A 194 2.81 16.82 -1.91
C GLY A 194 1.88 15.81 -1.22
N PHE A 195 2.26 14.54 -1.30
CA PHE A 195 1.45 13.46 -0.77
C PHE A 195 2.37 12.34 -0.28
N THR A 196 1.97 11.65 0.78
CA THR A 196 2.70 10.48 1.29
C THR A 196 1.72 9.38 1.66
N ASP A 197 1.97 8.18 1.16
CA ASP A 197 1.26 6.97 1.56
C ASP A 197 2.05 6.23 2.65
N TYR A 198 1.38 5.83 3.73
CA TYR A 198 1.91 4.91 4.73
C TYR A 198 1.19 3.58 4.60
N LEU A 199 1.94 2.48 4.65
CA LEU A 199 1.41 1.14 4.37
C LEU A 199 1.69 0.19 5.53
N ARG A 200 0.68 -0.61 5.87
CA ARG A 200 0.78 -1.77 6.75
C ARG A 200 0.54 -3.03 5.93
N ALA A 201 1.46 -3.98 5.97
CA ALA A 201 1.20 -5.32 5.51
C ALA A 201 0.17 -5.97 6.45
N VAL A 202 -0.84 -6.59 5.85
CA VAL A 202 -1.87 -7.36 6.56
C VAL A 202 -1.84 -8.84 6.21
N ALA A 203 -1.09 -9.22 5.17
CA ALA A 203 -0.70 -10.57 4.80
C ALA A 203 0.32 -10.44 3.65
N PRO A 204 1.00 -11.53 3.24
CA PRO A 204 1.84 -11.49 2.05
C PRO A 204 1.06 -10.99 0.82
N GLY A 205 1.57 -9.94 0.20
CA GLY A 205 0.98 -9.31 -0.97
C GLY A 205 -0.32 -8.56 -0.68
N VAL A 206 -0.68 -8.26 0.58
CA VAL A 206 -1.88 -7.50 0.94
C VAL A 206 -1.50 -6.39 1.90
N TYR A 207 -1.85 -5.16 1.54
CA TYR A 207 -1.51 -3.96 2.26
C TYR A 207 -2.74 -3.10 2.49
N VAL A 208 -2.83 -2.51 3.67
CA VAL A 208 -3.75 -1.41 3.95
C VAL A 208 -2.93 -0.13 4.07
N GLY A 209 -3.45 0.95 3.51
CA GLY A 209 -2.74 2.21 3.40
C GLY A 209 -3.51 3.38 3.94
N LEU A 210 -2.74 4.41 4.30
CA LEU A 210 -3.18 5.68 4.83
C LEU A 210 -2.39 6.80 4.11
N GLY A 211 -3.07 7.58 3.28
CA GLY A 211 -2.48 8.66 2.49
C GLY A 211 -2.78 10.04 3.07
N TYR A 212 -1.75 10.89 3.17
CA TYR A 212 -1.85 12.28 3.66
C TYR A 212 -1.32 13.28 2.65
N ARG A 213 -1.95 14.44 2.56
CA ARG A 213 -1.36 15.62 1.93
C ARG A 213 -0.35 16.21 2.90
N THR A 214 0.91 16.27 2.49
CA THR A 214 2.02 16.61 3.41
C THR A 214 2.32 18.10 3.49
N ALA A 215 1.91 18.92 2.53
CA ALA A 215 2.12 20.38 2.57
C ALA A 215 0.84 21.21 2.78
N SER A 216 -0.32 20.59 3.01
CA SER A 216 -1.56 21.33 3.27
C SER A 216 -1.63 21.77 4.73
N THR A 217 -1.96 23.04 4.96
CA THR A 217 -2.13 23.63 6.29
C THR A 217 -3.51 23.37 6.90
N GLU A 218 -4.44 22.80 6.13
CA GLU A 218 -5.78 22.44 6.62
C GLU A 218 -5.81 21.00 7.16
N PRO A 219 -6.62 20.74 8.21
CA PRO A 219 -6.91 19.38 8.64
C PRO A 219 -7.49 18.59 7.47
N ASN A 220 -6.70 17.69 6.89
CA ASN A 220 -7.16 16.82 5.82
C ASN A 220 -7.44 15.43 6.39
N ASP A 221 -8.66 14.95 6.14
CA ASP A 221 -9.00 13.56 6.39
C ASP A 221 -8.07 12.66 5.56
N PRO A 222 -7.44 11.65 6.17
CA PRO A 222 -6.56 10.77 5.44
C PRO A 222 -7.33 9.87 4.47
N LEU A 223 -6.69 9.56 3.35
CA LEU A 223 -7.21 8.60 2.39
C LEU A 223 -6.84 7.18 2.83
N TYR A 224 -7.81 6.42 3.31
CA TYR A 224 -7.64 4.98 3.53
C TYR A 224 -7.76 4.22 2.21
N PHE A 225 -6.94 3.19 2.01
CA PHE A 225 -7.03 2.33 0.83
C PHE A 225 -6.51 0.91 1.09
N LEU A 226 -6.90 -0.03 0.23
CA LEU A 226 -6.36 -1.38 0.17
C LEU A 226 -5.48 -1.49 -1.08
N MET A 227 -4.39 -2.26 -0.99
CA MET A 227 -3.59 -2.70 -2.12
C MET A 227 -3.34 -4.21 -2.04
N VAL A 228 -3.46 -4.88 -3.18
CA VAL A 228 -3.21 -6.32 -3.30
C VAL A 228 -2.27 -6.59 -4.47
N HIS A 229 -1.19 -7.31 -4.19
CA HIS A 229 -0.23 -7.79 -5.18
C HIS A 229 -0.94 -8.67 -6.20
N GLN A 230 -0.84 -8.30 -7.47
CA GLN A 230 -1.46 -9.02 -8.58
C GLN A 230 -0.46 -9.94 -9.27
N ARG A 231 0.72 -9.41 -9.64
CA ARG A 231 1.75 -10.16 -10.37
C ARG A 231 3.10 -9.47 -10.29
N ILE A 232 4.16 -10.24 -10.52
CA ILE A 232 5.47 -9.74 -10.91
C ILE A 232 5.62 -10.03 -12.40
N GLU A 233 6.07 -9.03 -13.14
CA GLU A 233 6.36 -9.12 -14.56
C GLU A 233 7.87 -8.94 -14.75
N SER A 234 8.51 -9.87 -15.47
CA SER A 234 9.91 -9.72 -15.87
C SER A 234 9.96 -9.13 -17.27
N LEU A 235 10.91 -8.22 -17.50
CA LEU A 235 11.11 -7.50 -18.76
C LEU A 235 12.20 -8.11 -19.65
N LEU A 236 12.80 -9.23 -19.21
CA LEU A 236 13.78 -10.02 -19.94
C LEU A 236 13.11 -11.03 -20.88
#